data_AF-A0A8H5K3Z8-F1
#
_entry.id   AF-A0A8H5K3Z8-F1
#
_cell.length_a   1.000
_cell.length_b   1.000
_cell.length_c   1.000
_cell.angle_alpha   90.00
_cell.angle_beta   90.00
_cell.angle_gamma   90.00
#
_symmetry.space_group_name_H-M   'P 1'
#
loop_
_entity.id
_entity.type
_entity.pdbx_description
1 polymer ?
#
loop_
_entity_poly.entity_id
_entity_poly.type
_entity_poly.pdbx_seq_one_letter_code
_entity_poly.pdbx_strand_id
1 'polypeptide(L)'
;MANAAEKISVYNLADLKNTSDDAIPNYLNSLKFRQSHTLTDVRLALGYTAFGVAAACFLWDYKLGFESTKYYTAAAVTLYTLINGALTLWIMFREKGVVYEGTSPSGEKISISSSTKKNVPIYNLTITVTDKNSKSTVHKLSKPFSGWFDQTGQFVAVPFQELLANSVPLIGKRDPKRVNVSKELLDASPDVLDAILAANATGAEAASTPEVTEKKGGKRRKA
;
A
#
# COMPACT_ATOMS: atom_id res chain seq x y z
N MET A 1 9.60 -16.58 -10.17
CA MET A 1 10.30 -15.89 -11.27
C MET A 1 10.57 -14.49 -10.80
N ALA A 2 11.83 -14.13 -10.56
CA ALA A 2 12.21 -12.79 -10.14
C ALA A 2 12.13 -11.88 -11.37
N ASN A 3 11.25 -10.88 -11.38
CA ASN A 3 11.35 -9.80 -12.36
C ASN A 3 12.70 -9.12 -12.09
N ALA A 4 13.64 -9.27 -13.03
CA ALA A 4 14.77 -8.37 -13.12
C ALA A 4 14.17 -6.96 -13.13
N ALA A 5 14.57 -6.11 -12.17
CA ALA A 5 14.07 -4.76 -12.08
C ALA A 5 14.27 -4.07 -13.42
N GLU A 6 13.18 -3.94 -14.19
CA GLU A 6 13.23 -3.37 -15.52
C GLU A 6 13.69 -1.93 -15.37
N LYS A 7 14.70 -1.57 -16.17
CA LYS A 7 15.26 -0.23 -16.14
C LYS A 7 14.23 0.72 -16.73
N ILE A 8 13.70 1.61 -15.90
CA ILE A 8 12.63 2.52 -16.30
C ILE A 8 13.23 3.83 -16.82
N SER A 9 12.59 4.44 -17.80
CA SER A 9 12.95 5.80 -18.21
C SER A 9 12.66 6.78 -17.07
N VAL A 10 13.70 7.46 -16.57
CA VAL A 10 13.59 8.46 -15.50
C VAL A 10 12.73 9.67 -15.88
N TYR A 11 12.43 9.82 -17.18
CA TYR A 11 11.56 10.87 -17.71
C TYR A 11 10.10 10.41 -17.91
N ASN A 12 9.83 9.11 -17.84
CA ASN A 12 8.47 8.60 -17.95
C ASN A 12 7.79 8.57 -16.58
N LEU A 13 7.00 9.61 -16.30
CA LEU A 13 6.24 9.72 -15.05
C LEU A 13 5.25 8.57 -14.83
N ALA A 14 4.68 8.01 -15.91
CA ALA A 14 3.72 6.91 -15.79
C ALA A 14 4.42 5.65 -15.29
N ASP A 15 5.58 5.32 -15.85
CA ASP A 15 6.34 4.13 -15.45
C ASP A 15 6.89 4.30 -14.03
N LEU A 16 7.44 5.48 -13.69
CA LEU A 16 7.90 5.78 -12.33
C LEU A 16 6.79 5.61 -11.29
N LYS A 17 5.58 6.08 -11.62
CA LYS A 17 4.40 5.90 -10.76
C LYS A 17 4.03 4.43 -10.64
N ASN A 18 3.87 3.72 -11.77
CA ASN A 18 3.43 2.33 -11.78
C ASN A 18 4.40 1.42 -11.02
N THR A 19 5.71 1.58 -11.20
CA THR A 19 6.71 0.79 -10.47
C THR A 19 6.71 1.10 -8.97
N SER A 20 6.51 2.38 -8.60
CA SER A 20 6.36 2.74 -7.19
C SER A 20 5.10 2.14 -6.57
N ASP A 21 4.00 2.13 -7.33
CA ASP A 21 2.73 1.52 -6.93
C ASP A 21 2.87 0.00 -6.75
N ASP A 22 3.55 -0.69 -7.67
CA ASP A 22 3.77 -2.15 -7.64
C ASP A 22 4.65 -2.61 -6.46
N ALA A 23 5.52 -1.72 -5.95
CA ALA A 23 6.36 -2.01 -4.79
C ALA A 23 5.58 -1.99 -3.46
N ILE A 24 4.45 -1.27 -3.39
CA ILE A 24 3.68 -1.07 -2.15
C ILE A 24 3.07 -2.39 -1.64
N PRO A 25 2.31 -3.18 -2.42
CA PRO A 25 1.74 -4.43 -1.95
C PRO A 25 2.80 -5.42 -1.48
N ASN A 26 3.92 -5.53 -2.20
CA ASN A 26 5.01 -6.44 -1.84
C ASN A 26 5.60 -6.11 -0.47
N TYR A 27 5.82 -4.82 -0.20
CA TYR A 27 6.30 -4.36 1.10
C TYR A 27 5.27 -4.60 2.22
N LEU A 28 4.01 -4.24 2.01
CA LEU A 28 2.97 -4.40 3.04
C LEU A 28 2.64 -5.87 3.31
N ASN A 29 2.65 -6.73 2.30
CA ASN A 29 2.50 -8.17 2.48
C ASN A 29 3.66 -8.76 3.30
N SER A 30 4.89 -8.24 3.14
CA SER A 30 6.02 -8.64 3.99
C SER A 30 5.78 -8.31 5.47
N LEU A 31 5.05 -7.23 5.75
CA LEU A 31 4.64 -6.80 7.10
C LEU A 31 3.35 -7.48 7.60
N LYS A 32 2.90 -8.54 6.92
CA LYS A 32 1.71 -9.34 7.25
C LYS A 32 0.38 -8.59 7.16
N PHE A 33 0.31 -7.52 6.36
CA PHE A 33 -0.99 -6.95 6.00
C PHE A 33 -1.73 -7.91 5.07
N ARG A 34 -3.03 -8.11 5.30
CA ARG A 34 -3.87 -8.92 4.42
C ARG A 34 -4.48 -8.00 3.37
N GLN A 35 -4.03 -8.10 2.13
CA GLN A 35 -4.57 -7.34 1.01
C GLN A 35 -6.06 -7.68 0.77
N SER A 36 -6.84 -6.64 0.49
CA SER A 36 -8.22 -6.74 0.01
C SER A 36 -8.21 -6.55 -1.50
N HIS A 37 -8.82 -7.49 -2.22
CA HIS A 37 -8.96 -7.44 -3.68
C HIS A 37 -10.36 -7.02 -4.13
N THR A 38 -11.17 -6.49 -3.23
CA THR A 38 -12.57 -6.11 -3.47
C THR A 38 -12.75 -5.18 -4.67
N LEU A 39 -11.85 -4.24 -4.89
CA LEU A 39 -11.90 -3.34 -6.06
C LEU A 39 -11.70 -4.12 -7.37
N THR A 40 -10.71 -5.01 -7.40
CA THR A 40 -10.41 -5.87 -8.54
C THR A 40 -11.55 -6.87 -8.78
N ASP A 41 -12.10 -7.48 -7.73
CA ASP A 41 -13.19 -8.45 -7.82
C ASP A 41 -14.45 -7.82 -8.42
N VAL A 42 -14.80 -6.59 -8.03
CA VAL A 42 -15.95 -5.86 -8.60
C VAL A 42 -15.72 -5.55 -10.08
N ARG A 43 -14.51 -5.08 -10.44
CA ARG A 43 -14.16 -4.84 -11.85
C ARG A 43 -14.23 -6.13 -12.67
N LEU A 44 -13.77 -7.23 -12.11
CA LEU A 44 -13.78 -8.54 -12.75
C LEU A 44 -15.22 -9.04 -12.94
N ALA A 45 -16.06 -8.94 -11.92
CA ALA A 45 -17.46 -9.33 -11.98
C ALA A 45 -18.25 -8.51 -13.01
N LEU A 46 -18.10 -7.18 -13.01
CA LEU A 46 -18.76 -6.30 -13.99
C LEU A 46 -18.26 -6.58 -15.41
N GLY A 47 -16.95 -6.74 -15.60
CA GLY A 47 -16.34 -7.04 -16.89
C GLY A 47 -16.80 -8.38 -17.48
N TYR A 48 -16.79 -9.45 -16.68
CA TYR A 48 -17.28 -10.76 -17.12
C TYR A 48 -18.79 -10.76 -17.39
N THR A 49 -19.57 -9.98 -16.65
CA THR A 49 -21.01 -9.83 -16.92
C THR A 49 -21.23 -9.16 -18.28
N ALA A 50 -20.49 -8.07 -18.56
CA ALA A 50 -20.54 -7.40 -19.86
C ALA A 50 -20.13 -8.34 -21.02
N PHE A 51 -19.07 -9.12 -20.82
CA PHE A 51 -18.64 -10.14 -21.78
C PHE A 51 -19.70 -11.22 -22.00
N GLY A 52 -20.35 -11.69 -20.93
CA GLY A 52 -21.44 -12.67 -21.02
C GLY A 52 -22.63 -12.16 -21.83
N VAL A 53 -23.00 -10.88 -21.68
CA VAL A 53 -24.06 -10.24 -22.49
C VAL A 53 -23.66 -10.20 -23.96
N ALA A 54 -22.41 -9.84 -24.27
CA ALA A 54 -21.92 -9.82 -25.65
C ALA A 54 -21.89 -11.22 -26.27
N ALA A 55 -21.44 -12.23 -25.52
CA ALA A 55 -21.43 -13.62 -25.98
C ALA A 55 -22.85 -14.17 -26.22
N ALA A 56 -23.81 -13.86 -25.35
CA ALA A 56 -25.21 -14.24 -25.53
C ALA A 56 -25.83 -13.56 -26.76
N CYS A 57 -25.56 -12.27 -26.95
CA CYS A 57 -25.99 -11.53 -28.13
C CYS A 57 -25.47 -12.15 -29.42
N PHE A 58 -24.18 -12.51 -29.46
CA PHE A 58 -23.58 -13.17 -30.61
C PHE A 58 -24.19 -14.55 -30.88
N LEU A 59 -24.46 -15.33 -29.82
CA LEU A 59 -25.06 -16.66 -29.95
C LEU A 59 -26.50 -16.60 -30.50
N TRP A 60 -27.29 -15.60 -30.08
CA TRP A 60 -28.64 -15.39 -30.60
C TRP A 60 -28.62 -14.96 -32.06
N ASP A 61 -27.74 -14.03 -32.41
CA ASP A 61 -27.59 -13.57 -33.80
C ASP A 61 -27.17 -14.72 -34.73
N TYR A 62 -26.23 -15.56 -34.28
CA TYR A 62 -25.79 -16.74 -35.02
C TYR A 62 -26.90 -17.78 -35.24
N LYS A 63 -27.79 -18.01 -34.25
CA LYS A 63 -28.83 -19.05 -34.35
C LYS A 63 -30.12 -18.62 -35.04
N LEU A 64 -30.57 -17.39 -34.81
CA LEU A 64 -31.90 -16.91 -35.25
C LEU A 64 -31.82 -15.94 -36.43
N GLY A 65 -30.62 -15.48 -36.79
CA GLY A 65 -30.43 -14.44 -37.78
C GLY A 65 -30.81 -13.05 -37.27
N PHE A 66 -30.35 -12.02 -37.99
CA PHE A 66 -30.43 -10.63 -37.55
C PHE A 66 -31.87 -10.07 -37.50
N GLU A 67 -32.73 -10.44 -38.46
CA GLU A 67 -34.06 -9.85 -38.60
C GLU A 67 -35.00 -10.13 -37.42
N SER A 68 -34.90 -11.34 -36.82
CA SER A 68 -35.67 -11.71 -35.64
C SER A 68 -35.01 -11.23 -34.35
N THR A 69 -33.68 -11.11 -34.32
CA THR A 69 -32.91 -10.77 -33.12
C THR A 69 -32.71 -9.26 -32.91
N LYS A 70 -33.02 -8.42 -33.89
CA LYS A 70 -32.77 -6.95 -33.86
C LYS A 70 -33.14 -6.24 -32.55
N TYR A 71 -34.31 -6.53 -31.97
CA TYR A 71 -34.74 -5.92 -30.71
C TYR A 71 -33.97 -6.46 -29.50
N TYR A 72 -33.63 -7.74 -29.51
CA TYR A 72 -32.79 -8.37 -28.48
C TYR A 72 -31.35 -7.85 -28.54
N THR A 73 -30.81 -7.67 -29.75
CA THR A 73 -29.50 -7.05 -29.96
C THR A 73 -29.49 -5.60 -29.46
N ALA A 74 -30.52 -4.81 -29.78
CA ALA A 74 -30.64 -3.45 -29.28
C ALA A 74 -30.72 -3.40 -27.73
N ALA A 75 -31.49 -4.31 -27.12
CA ALA A 75 -31.55 -4.44 -25.66
C ALA A 75 -30.19 -4.85 -25.06
N ALA A 76 -29.47 -5.79 -25.68
CA ALA A 76 -28.17 -6.25 -25.24
C ALA A 76 -27.11 -5.14 -25.30
N VAL A 77 -27.09 -4.34 -26.38
CA VAL A 77 -26.20 -3.17 -26.51
C VAL A 77 -26.51 -2.11 -25.45
N THR A 78 -27.80 -1.87 -25.19
CA THR A 78 -28.22 -0.93 -24.14
C THR A 78 -27.74 -1.41 -22.77
N LEU A 79 -27.95 -2.68 -22.44
CA LEU A 79 -27.49 -3.27 -21.17
C LEU A 79 -25.97 -3.23 -21.04
N TYR A 80 -25.24 -3.59 -22.11
CA TYR A 80 -23.78 -3.51 -22.15
C TYR A 80 -23.28 -2.09 -21.88
N THR A 81 -23.92 -1.09 -22.49
CA THR A 81 -23.59 0.33 -22.30
C THR A 81 -23.82 0.75 -20.84
N LEU A 82 -24.92 0.32 -20.23
CA LEU A 82 -25.21 0.60 -18.82
C LEU A 82 -24.18 -0.04 -17.88
N ILE A 83 -23.79 -1.30 -18.13
CA ILE A 83 -22.79 -1.99 -17.30
C ILE A 83 -21.43 -1.30 -17.42
N ASN A 84 -20.99 -0.93 -18.63
CA ASN A 84 -19.74 -0.21 -18.83
C ASN A 84 -19.78 1.22 -18.27
N GLY A 85 -20.94 1.87 -18.32
CA GLY A 85 -21.19 3.15 -17.65
C GLY A 85 -21.06 3.01 -16.13
N ALA A 86 -21.69 1.99 -15.54
CA ALA A 86 -21.59 1.70 -14.11
C ALA A 86 -20.15 1.37 -13.69
N LEU A 87 -19.41 0.60 -14.49
CA LEU A 87 -17.99 0.34 -14.27
C LEU A 87 -17.16 1.62 -14.30
N THR A 88 -17.41 2.50 -15.27
CA THR A 88 -16.72 3.79 -15.39
C THR A 88 -16.98 4.66 -14.16
N LEU A 89 -18.24 4.77 -13.74
CA LEU A 89 -18.63 5.50 -12.53
C LEU A 89 -17.99 4.87 -11.28
N TRP A 90 -17.94 3.54 -11.18
CA TRP A 90 -17.30 2.84 -10.07
C TRP A 90 -15.82 3.21 -9.96
N ILE A 91 -15.08 3.15 -11.07
CA ILE A 91 -13.65 3.51 -11.11
C ILE A 91 -13.46 4.98 -10.68
N MET A 92 -14.29 5.89 -11.20
CA MET A 92 -14.20 7.32 -10.92
C MET A 92 -14.55 7.69 -9.47
N PHE A 93 -15.55 7.05 -8.86
CA PHE A 93 -16.05 7.43 -7.54
C PHE A 93 -15.46 6.61 -6.39
N ARG A 94 -15.23 5.32 -6.60
CA ARG A 94 -14.81 4.38 -5.56
C ARG A 94 -13.34 4.01 -5.64
N GLU A 95 -12.83 3.73 -6.84
CA GLU A 95 -11.43 3.32 -7.00
C GLU A 95 -10.48 4.50 -6.87
N LYS A 96 -10.78 5.70 -7.41
CA LYS A 96 -10.03 6.97 -7.20
C LYS A 96 -8.50 6.84 -7.06
N GLY A 97 -7.88 5.96 -7.85
CA GLY A 97 -6.43 5.72 -7.79
C GLY A 97 -5.95 5.07 -6.49
N VAL A 98 -6.80 4.30 -5.83
CA VAL A 98 -6.44 3.42 -4.72
C VAL A 98 -5.59 2.28 -5.29
N VAL A 99 -4.34 2.23 -4.83
CA VAL A 99 -3.33 1.26 -5.26
C VAL A 99 -3.35 0.04 -4.36
N TYR A 100 -3.67 0.24 -3.09
CA TYR A 100 -3.65 -0.83 -2.10
C TYR A 100 -4.74 -0.63 -1.05
N GLU A 101 -5.51 -1.68 -0.80
CA GLU A 101 -6.36 -1.80 0.38
C GLU A 101 -5.94 -3.04 1.15
N GLY A 102 -5.84 -2.95 2.46
CA GLY A 102 -5.52 -4.10 3.28
C GLY A 102 -5.88 -3.93 4.74
N THR A 103 -5.96 -5.04 5.45
CA THR A 103 -6.25 -5.06 6.88
C THR A 103 -4.99 -5.47 7.64
N SER A 104 -4.64 -4.70 8.67
CA SER A 104 -3.54 -5.05 9.57
C SER A 104 -3.92 -6.28 10.41
N PRO A 105 -2.95 -7.09 10.90
CA PRO A 105 -3.23 -8.14 11.87
C PRO A 105 -3.89 -7.61 13.15
N SER A 106 -3.67 -6.33 13.46
CA SER A 106 -4.34 -5.64 14.56
C SER A 106 -5.82 -5.36 14.28
N GLY A 107 -6.29 -5.50 13.03
CA GLY A 107 -7.68 -5.31 12.60
C GLY A 107 -8.03 -3.93 12.06
N GLU A 108 -7.04 -3.06 11.85
CA GLU A 108 -7.22 -1.73 11.25
C GLU A 108 -7.20 -1.83 9.72
N LYS A 109 -8.03 -1.06 9.03
CA LYS A 109 -8.04 -1.01 7.56
C LYS A 109 -7.12 0.11 7.08
N ILE A 110 -6.32 -0.17 6.08
CA ILE A 110 -5.44 0.79 5.42
C ILE A 110 -5.83 0.86 3.95
N SER A 111 -6.06 2.07 3.44
CA SER A 111 -6.27 2.36 2.03
C SER A 111 -5.22 3.37 1.58
N ILE A 112 -4.49 3.04 0.52
CA ILE A 112 -3.40 3.84 -0.03
C ILE A 112 -3.81 4.24 -1.44
N SER A 113 -3.87 5.55 -1.68
CA SER A 113 -4.14 6.14 -2.99
C SER A 113 -2.92 6.92 -3.47
N SER A 114 -2.56 6.76 -4.74
CA SER A 114 -1.44 7.48 -5.35
C SER A 114 -1.91 8.38 -6.48
N SER A 115 -1.29 9.56 -6.60
CA SER A 115 -1.63 10.56 -7.59
C SER A 115 -0.39 11.34 -8.04
N THR A 116 -0.34 11.66 -9.33
CA THR A 116 0.72 12.45 -9.95
C THR A 116 0.08 13.53 -10.82
N LYS A 117 0.68 14.72 -10.83
CA LYS A 117 0.29 15.79 -11.77
C LYS A 117 1.12 15.67 -13.05
N LYS A 118 0.53 16.00 -14.20
CA LYS A 118 1.24 16.00 -15.48
C LYS A 118 2.49 16.89 -15.39
N ASN A 119 3.63 16.37 -15.83
CA ASN A 119 4.91 17.09 -15.92
C ASN A 119 5.48 17.54 -14.56
N VAL A 120 4.95 17.04 -13.44
CA VAL A 120 5.47 17.31 -12.10
C VAL A 120 6.00 15.99 -11.53
N PRO A 121 7.32 15.83 -11.33
CA PRO A 121 7.94 14.60 -10.85
C PRO A 121 7.78 14.41 -9.33
N ILE A 122 6.58 14.69 -8.81
CA ILE A 122 6.23 14.54 -7.40
C ILE A 122 5.19 13.43 -7.28
N TYR A 123 5.53 12.42 -6.50
CA TYR A 123 4.64 11.35 -6.12
C TYR A 123 3.80 11.79 -4.91
N ASN A 124 2.48 11.88 -5.09
CA ASN A 124 1.55 12.21 -4.01
C ASN A 124 0.87 10.93 -3.55
N LEU A 125 1.05 10.60 -2.29
CA LEU A 125 0.47 9.44 -1.65
C LEU A 125 -0.49 9.89 -0.56
N THR A 126 -1.70 9.36 -0.56
CA THR A 126 -2.70 9.57 0.48
C THR A 126 -2.97 8.24 1.16
N ILE A 127 -2.56 8.11 2.41
CA ILE A 127 -2.72 6.92 3.21
C ILE A 127 -3.83 7.18 4.23
N THR A 128 -4.93 6.46 4.08
CA THR A 128 -6.05 6.51 5.01
C THR A 128 -6.01 5.28 5.89
N VAL A 129 -5.91 5.51 7.19
CA VAL A 129 -5.97 4.47 8.22
C VAL A 129 -7.32 4.57 8.91
N THR A 130 -8.11 3.52 8.85
CA THR A 130 -9.39 3.42 9.56
C THR A 130 -9.25 2.41 10.70
N ASP A 131 -9.38 2.89 11.93
CA ASP A 131 -9.34 2.06 13.13
C ASP A 131 -10.63 1.25 13.33
N LYS A 132 -10.62 0.27 14.23
CA LYS A 132 -11.79 -0.55 14.61
C LYS A 132 -12.99 0.29 15.06
N ASN A 133 -12.73 1.44 15.66
CA ASN A 133 -13.76 2.39 16.08
C ASN A 133 -14.24 3.32 14.94
N SER A 134 -13.96 2.99 13.67
CA SER A 134 -14.34 3.75 12.48
C SER A 134 -13.77 5.17 12.37
N LYS A 135 -12.83 5.55 13.24
CA LYS A 135 -12.09 6.81 13.13
C LYS A 135 -11.04 6.69 12.02
N SER A 136 -11.07 7.61 11.07
CA SER A 136 -10.17 7.62 9.91
C SER A 136 -9.12 8.73 10.05
N THR A 137 -7.85 8.36 9.99
CA THR A 137 -6.70 9.29 9.99
C THR A 137 -6.09 9.30 8.60
N VAL A 138 -5.93 10.49 8.02
CA VAL A 138 -5.40 10.66 6.66
C VAL A 138 -3.99 11.26 6.74
N HIS A 139 -3.03 10.53 6.19
CA HIS A 139 -1.65 10.98 6.04
C HIS A 139 -1.38 11.29 4.58
N LYS A 140 -1.01 12.54 4.28
CA LYS A 140 -0.62 12.97 2.93
C LYS A 140 0.89 13.08 2.86
N LEU A 141 1.45 12.46 1.84
CA LEU A 141 2.87 12.49 1.56
C LEU A 141 3.10 12.99 0.13
N SER A 142 4.02 13.93 -0.03
CA SER A 142 4.45 14.43 -1.33
C SER A 142 5.97 14.40 -1.36
N LYS A 143 6.55 13.50 -2.17
CA LYS A 143 8.00 13.36 -2.31
C LYS A 143 8.37 13.17 -3.79
N PRO A 144 9.53 13.69 -4.23
CA PRO A 144 9.98 13.51 -5.60
C PRO A 144 10.44 12.07 -5.85
N PHE A 145 10.27 11.58 -7.08
CA PHE A 145 10.69 10.23 -7.49
C PHE A 145 12.21 10.00 -7.32
N SER A 146 13.02 11.06 -7.34
CA SER A 146 14.47 10.99 -7.08
C SER A 146 14.84 10.45 -5.69
N GLY A 147 13.90 10.32 -4.77
CA GLY A 147 14.15 9.75 -3.45
C GLY A 147 14.39 8.24 -3.46
N TRP A 148 13.91 7.52 -4.49
CA TRP A 148 14.01 6.06 -4.56
C TRP A 148 14.26 5.52 -5.96
N PHE A 149 14.44 6.40 -6.96
CA PHE A 149 14.97 6.03 -8.27
C PHE A 149 16.38 6.58 -8.43
N ASP A 150 17.28 5.75 -8.95
CA ASP A 150 18.64 6.17 -9.27
C ASP A 150 18.69 6.90 -10.64
N GLN A 151 19.88 7.39 -11.01
CA GLN A 151 20.11 8.05 -12.32
C GLN A 151 19.96 7.09 -13.49
N THR A 152 20.05 5.78 -13.23
CA THR A 152 19.89 4.76 -14.26
C THR A 152 18.43 4.36 -14.46
N GLY A 153 17.52 4.76 -13.58
CA GLY A 153 16.11 4.36 -13.63
C GLY A 153 15.80 3.03 -12.96
N GLN A 154 16.69 2.56 -12.08
CA GLN A 154 16.48 1.43 -11.20
C GLN A 154 15.75 1.87 -9.92
N PHE A 155 14.76 1.06 -9.51
CA PHE A 155 14.01 1.27 -8.28
C PHE A 155 14.78 0.73 -7.06
N VAL A 156 15.01 1.60 -6.07
CA VAL A 156 15.69 1.29 -4.80
C VAL A 156 14.64 1.18 -3.69
N ALA A 157 14.37 -0.05 -3.23
CA ALA A 157 13.27 -0.32 -2.31
C ALA A 157 13.48 0.25 -0.90
N VAL A 158 14.71 0.23 -0.37
CA VAL A 158 15.02 0.63 1.01
C VAL A 158 14.58 2.07 1.35
N PRO A 159 14.99 3.13 0.60
CA PRO A 159 14.58 4.49 0.90
C PRO A 159 13.07 4.70 0.77
N PHE A 160 12.42 3.95 -0.13
CA PHE A 160 10.96 3.96 -0.27
C PHE A 160 10.26 3.35 0.95
N GLN A 161 10.76 2.22 1.46
CA GLN A 161 10.24 1.57 2.66
C GLN A 161 10.38 2.45 3.90
N GLU A 162 11.52 3.14 4.04
CA GLU A 162 11.78 4.05 5.16
C GLU A 162 10.85 5.25 5.16
N LEU A 163 10.60 5.82 3.98
CA LEU A 163 9.65 6.90 3.80
C LEU A 163 8.21 6.49 4.19
N LEU A 164 7.79 5.26 3.90
CA LEU A 164 6.49 4.73 4.33
C LEU A 164 6.43 4.43 5.82
N ALA A 165 7.50 3.86 6.39
CA ALA A 165 7.60 3.57 7.81
C ALA A 165 7.57 4.86 8.67
N ASN A 166 8.26 5.91 8.22
CA ASN A 166 8.32 7.20 8.90
C ASN A 166 7.01 8.02 8.81
N SER A 167 6.27 7.89 7.69
CA SER A 167 5.05 8.68 7.46
C SER A 167 3.81 8.08 8.10
N VAL A 168 3.79 6.77 8.36
CA VAL A 168 2.62 6.08 8.93
C VAL A 168 3.02 5.37 10.21
N PRO A 169 2.54 5.84 11.38
CA PRO A 169 2.87 5.23 12.68
C PRO A 169 2.52 3.74 12.77
N LEU A 170 1.50 3.27 12.04
CA LEU A 170 1.16 1.84 11.99
C LEU A 170 2.19 0.99 11.26
N ILE A 171 2.78 1.52 10.19
CA ILE A 171 3.80 0.83 9.40
C ILE A 171 5.12 0.85 10.18
N GLY A 172 5.50 1.99 10.76
CA GLY A 172 6.70 2.11 11.59
C GLY A 172 6.69 1.23 12.85
N LYS A 173 5.52 1.02 13.49
CA LYS A 173 5.38 0.06 14.60
C LYS A 173 5.67 -1.39 14.21
N ARG A 174 5.46 -1.76 12.93
CA ARG A 174 5.63 -3.12 12.42
C ARG A 174 6.97 -3.32 11.74
N ASP A 175 7.57 -2.26 11.22
CA ASP A 175 8.94 -2.27 10.69
C ASP A 175 9.86 -1.28 11.43
N PRO A 176 10.24 -1.57 12.69
CA PRO A 176 11.15 -0.72 13.43
C PRO A 176 12.56 -0.65 12.81
N LYS A 177 12.92 -1.56 11.90
CA LYS A 177 14.23 -1.58 11.22
C LYS A 177 14.33 -0.57 10.08
N ARG A 178 13.20 -0.17 9.50
CA ARG A 178 13.11 0.82 8.43
C ARG A 178 12.63 2.19 8.91
N VAL A 179 12.35 2.35 10.20
CA VAL A 179 12.21 3.68 10.79
C VAL A 179 13.61 4.26 10.92
N ASN A 180 14.09 4.93 9.87
CA ASN A 180 15.18 5.87 10.02
C ASN A 180 14.61 7.06 10.78
N VAL A 181 14.67 6.98 12.12
CA VAL A 181 14.81 8.15 12.98
C VAL A 181 15.97 8.91 12.34
N SER A 182 15.66 10.01 11.64
CA SER A 182 16.68 10.83 11.01
C SER A 182 17.79 11.05 12.03
N LYS A 183 19.06 10.98 11.61
CA LYS A 183 20.21 11.26 12.48
C LYS A 183 20.02 12.56 13.29
N GLU A 184 19.21 13.49 12.80
CA GLU A 184 18.75 14.70 13.51
C GLU A 184 17.94 14.46 14.80
N LEU A 185 17.14 13.39 14.91
CA LEU A 185 16.41 13.03 16.15
C LEU A 185 17.29 12.23 17.13
N LEU A 186 18.30 11.52 16.62
CA LEU A 186 19.33 10.84 17.42
C LEU A 186 20.30 11.85 18.05
N ASP A 187 20.62 12.94 17.34
CA ASP A 187 21.48 14.02 17.85
C ASP A 187 20.75 15.00 18.77
N ALA A 188 19.41 15.00 18.79
CA ALA A 188 18.61 15.97 19.55
C ALA A 188 18.30 15.58 21.00
N SER A 189 18.35 14.30 21.39
CA SER A 189 18.04 13.89 22.77
C SER A 189 18.55 12.47 23.13
N PRO A 190 19.56 12.33 24.01
CA PRO A 190 20.08 11.03 24.45
C PRO A 190 19.05 10.17 25.23
N ASP A 191 18.02 10.80 25.82
CA ASP A 191 17.00 10.12 26.62
C ASP A 191 16.09 9.18 25.80
N VAL A 192 15.93 9.44 24.50
CA VAL A 192 15.07 8.62 23.62
C VAL A 192 15.80 7.34 23.18
N LEU A 193 17.14 7.37 23.13
CA LEU A 193 17.97 6.21 22.81
C LEU A 193 17.94 5.18 23.94
N ASP A 194 18.03 5.64 25.19
CA ASP A 194 17.93 4.78 26.39
C ASP A 194 16.53 4.18 26.56
N ALA A 195 15.47 4.93 26.25
CA ALA A 195 14.11 4.41 26.29
C ALA A 195 13.87 3.29 25.24
N ILE A 196 14.48 3.41 24.05
CA ILE A 196 14.38 2.40 22.99
C ILE A 196 15.26 1.19 23.29
N LEU A 197 16.47 1.37 23.84
CA LEU A 197 17.34 0.28 24.28
C LEU A 197 16.73 -0.50 25.46
N ALA A 198 16.11 0.18 26.41
CA ALA A 198 15.39 -0.46 27.52
C ALA A 198 14.14 -1.23 27.06
N ALA A 199 13.43 -0.73 26.04
CA ALA A 199 12.33 -1.45 25.42
C ALA A 199 12.79 -2.68 24.60
N ASN A 200 13.99 -2.63 24.00
CA ASN A 200 14.55 -3.76 23.26
C ASN A 200 15.16 -4.83 24.18
N ALA A 201 15.67 -4.46 25.35
CA ALA A 201 16.21 -5.39 26.35
C ALA A 201 15.14 -6.18 27.10
N THR A 202 13.88 -5.70 27.12
CA THR A 202 12.78 -6.36 27.85
C THR A 202 11.99 -7.38 27.01
N GLY A 203 12.33 -7.54 25.72
CA GLY A 203 11.71 -8.49 24.80
C GLY A 203 12.42 -9.83 24.64
N ALA A 204 13.56 -10.05 25.31
CA ALA A 204 14.29 -11.30 25.27
C ALA A 204 14.35 -11.92 26.69
N GLU A 205 13.76 -13.11 26.79
CA GLU A 205 14.01 -14.11 27.85
C GLU A 205 13.19 -13.99 29.15
N ALA A 206 11.94 -14.44 29.05
CA ALA A 206 11.41 -15.35 30.05
C ALA A 206 12.05 -16.73 29.87
N ALA A 207 13.11 -17.04 30.64
CA ALA A 207 13.48 -18.41 31.03
C ALA A 207 14.53 -18.43 32.16
N SER A 208 14.15 -19.04 33.29
CA SER A 208 14.98 -19.68 34.34
C SER A 208 15.99 -18.86 35.17
N THR A 209 15.65 -18.71 36.45
CA THR A 209 16.56 -18.63 37.61
C THR A 209 17.49 -19.87 37.70
N PRO A 210 18.73 -19.78 38.22
CA PRO A 210 18.96 -19.70 39.68
C PRO A 210 20.08 -18.73 40.16
N GLU A 211 19.78 -18.09 41.30
CA GLU A 211 20.56 -17.94 42.55
C GLU A 211 22.10 -18.07 42.51
N VAL A 212 22.82 -17.11 43.16
CA VAL A 212 23.74 -17.30 44.32
C VAL A 212 24.74 -16.13 44.51
N THR A 213 24.79 -15.63 45.76
CA THR A 213 25.88 -14.90 46.50
C THR A 213 26.30 -13.48 46.07
N GLU A 214 26.04 -12.44 46.86
CA GLU A 214 26.69 -12.01 48.13
C GLU A 214 27.80 -10.96 47.95
N LYS A 215 27.65 -9.89 48.75
CA LYS A 215 28.68 -9.08 49.42
C LYS A 215 29.30 -7.85 48.71
N LYS A 216 28.80 -6.69 49.20
CA LYS A 216 29.46 -5.81 50.18
C LYS A 216 30.36 -4.68 49.64
N GLY A 217 29.84 -3.46 49.79
CA GLY A 217 30.53 -2.39 50.52
C GLY A 217 31.24 -1.32 49.70
N GLY A 218 30.89 -0.05 49.93
CA GLY A 218 31.65 1.07 49.37
C GLY A 218 31.05 2.45 49.56
N LYS A 219 30.91 2.89 50.82
CA LYS A 219 30.54 4.25 51.26
C LYS A 219 31.52 5.29 50.68
N ARG A 220 31.04 6.43 50.13
CA ARG A 220 31.64 7.76 50.38
C ARG A 220 30.76 8.92 49.87
N ARG A 221 30.36 9.77 50.83
CA ARG A 221 29.73 11.09 50.69
C ARG A 221 30.79 12.17 50.38
N LYS A 222 30.39 13.21 49.64
CA LYS A 222 30.83 14.62 49.64
C LYS A 222 29.86 15.35 48.68
N ALA A 223 29.40 16.58 48.87
CA ALA A 223 29.70 17.64 49.82
C ALA A 223 28.39 18.38 50.16
#